data_AF-A0A849EM24-F1
#
_entry.id   AF-A0A849EM24-F1
#
_cell.length_a   1.000
_cell.length_b   1.000
_cell.length_c   1.000
_cell.angle_alpha   90.00
_cell.angle_beta   90.00
_cell.angle_gamma   90.00
#
_symmetry.space_group_name_H-M   'P 1'
#
loop_
_entity.id
_entity.type
_entity.pdbx_description
1 polymer ?
#
loop_
_entity_poly.entity_id
_entity_poly.type
_entity_poly.pdbx_seq_one_letter_code
_entity_poly.pdbx_strand_id
1 'polypeptide(L)'
;MDGDQAYEKIKETALSGRYIHHSHLIPILKKLSPAWKVEEIGFSVKGLPIEKITVGRGPTKILMWSQMHGNESTTTKAVFDLIKALSSGYSNARDLLESLTIVIIPMLNPDGAMAYTRLNANDIDLNRDAQDRTQPESRVLRSVFDEFSPDFCFNLHDQRTIYSAGSVPRPATLSFLSPAADSNRTVTENRLKGMNLIATINNELQLLIPGQIGRYDDAFNANCVGDAFQMLGTPTILIEAGHFQGDYEREKTRKYVFKSLWKALECVAFDPLDFDHEKAYIAIPENKKYFFDILVLNAHHLIKKIDTGDALGILYKELLQGDAIHFSPFVDRTGTLDGYFGHLTYDCAKPEDVILLKNHDRIAKLINFS
;
A
#
# COMPACT_ATOMS: atom_id res chain seq x y z
N MET A 1 5.17 -19.11 19.14
CA MET A 1 3.91 -18.35 19.34
C MET A 1 3.75 -17.47 18.13
N ASP A 2 3.30 -18.03 17.02
CA ASP A 2 3.19 -17.31 15.75
C ASP A 2 1.77 -17.45 15.21
N GLY A 3 1.26 -16.39 14.58
CA GLY A 3 -0.13 -16.22 14.21
C GLY A 3 -0.89 -15.30 15.16
N ASP A 4 -1.25 -14.12 14.65
CA ASP A 4 -2.11 -13.06 15.20
C ASP A 4 -1.82 -12.51 16.62
N GLN A 5 -1.75 -13.33 17.67
CA GLN A 5 -1.47 -12.85 19.04
C GLN A 5 -0.11 -12.18 19.18
N ALA A 6 0.88 -12.63 18.40
CA ALA A 6 2.19 -12.00 18.35
C ALA A 6 2.15 -10.64 17.64
N TYR A 7 1.34 -10.52 16.59
CA TYR A 7 1.16 -9.25 15.87
C TYR A 7 0.46 -8.21 16.74
N GLU A 8 -0.57 -8.58 17.50
CA GLU A 8 -1.27 -7.62 18.37
C GLU A 8 -0.35 -6.96 19.42
N LYS A 9 0.73 -7.64 19.83
CA LYS A 9 1.73 -7.05 20.75
C LYS A 9 2.59 -5.98 20.11
N ILE A 10 2.87 -6.10 18.80
CA ILE A 10 3.70 -5.17 18.04
C ILE A 10 2.90 -4.15 17.23
N LYS A 11 1.56 -4.29 17.18
CA LYS A 11 0.69 -3.32 16.53
C LYS A 11 0.76 -1.98 17.26
N GLU A 12 1.06 -0.89 16.55
CA GLU A 12 1.03 0.47 17.10
C GLU A 12 -0.42 0.96 17.16
N THR A 13 -1.03 0.90 18.34
CA THR A 13 -2.46 1.16 18.55
C THR A 13 -2.80 2.65 18.56
N ALA A 14 -1.81 3.54 18.66
CA ALA A 14 -2.04 4.98 18.51
C ALA A 14 -2.39 5.39 17.07
N LEU A 15 -2.11 4.53 16.08
CA LEU A 15 -2.50 4.73 14.68
C LEU A 15 -3.56 3.70 14.31
N SER A 16 -4.71 4.15 13.81
CA SER A 16 -5.77 3.25 13.34
C SER A 16 -6.65 3.93 12.30
N GLY A 17 -7.35 3.12 11.50
CA GLY A 17 -8.27 3.60 10.47
C GLY A 17 -7.56 4.17 9.25
N ARG A 18 -8.31 4.86 8.39
CA ARG A 18 -7.81 5.38 7.10
C ARG A 18 -7.15 6.75 7.15
N TYR A 19 -7.48 7.59 8.12
CA TYR A 19 -6.97 8.97 8.17
C TYR A 19 -5.79 9.10 9.13
N ILE A 20 -4.57 9.16 8.59
CA ILE A 20 -3.35 9.40 9.36
C ILE A 20 -2.63 10.61 8.75
N HIS A 21 -2.39 11.63 9.57
CA HIS A 21 -1.66 12.82 9.19
C HIS A 21 -0.60 13.15 10.26
N HIS A 22 0.21 14.18 9.98
CA HIS A 22 1.44 14.46 10.72
C HIS A 22 1.28 14.49 12.26
N SER A 23 0.22 15.12 12.78
CA SER A 23 0.05 15.22 14.24
C SER A 23 -0.24 13.90 14.93
N HIS A 24 -0.71 12.87 14.22
CA HIS A 24 -0.85 11.51 14.76
C HIS A 24 0.51 10.85 15.00
N LEU A 25 1.54 11.24 14.25
CA LEU A 25 2.89 10.67 14.37
C LEU A 25 3.67 11.29 15.54
N ILE A 26 3.47 12.58 15.82
CA ILE A 26 4.25 13.34 16.82
C ILE A 26 4.34 12.63 18.19
N PRO A 27 3.24 12.14 18.81
CA PRO A 27 3.32 11.50 20.12
C PRO A 27 4.11 10.20 20.11
N ILE A 28 4.16 9.51 18.97
CA ILE A 28 4.87 8.24 18.81
C ILE A 28 6.35 8.51 18.61
N LEU A 29 6.70 9.45 17.72
CA LEU A 29 8.08 9.87 17.45
C LEU A 29 8.78 10.33 18.73
N LYS A 30 8.09 11.12 19.58
CA LYS A 30 8.63 11.61 20.86
C LYS A 30 8.89 10.51 21.91
N LYS A 31 8.29 9.33 21.74
CA LYS A 31 8.45 8.19 22.67
C LYS A 31 9.55 7.22 22.23
N LEU A 32 10.08 7.38 21.02
CA LEU A 32 11.17 6.52 20.54
C LEU A 32 12.40 6.70 21.43
N SER A 33 13.08 5.59 21.72
CA SER A 33 14.29 5.63 22.53
C SER A 33 15.43 6.33 21.77
N PRO A 34 16.49 6.79 22.46
CA PRO A 34 17.63 7.44 21.79
C PRO A 34 18.36 6.58 20.74
N ALA A 35 18.12 5.27 20.71
CA ALA A 35 18.64 4.38 19.67
C ALA A 35 17.98 4.61 18.29
N TRP A 36 16.80 5.26 18.27
CA TRP A 36 16.08 5.65 17.07
C TRP A 36 16.30 7.15 16.84
N LYS A 37 17.20 7.47 15.91
CA LYS A 37 17.52 8.86 15.61
C LYS A 37 16.41 9.46 14.75
N VAL A 38 15.61 10.35 15.34
CA VAL A 38 14.56 11.11 14.64
C VAL A 38 15.11 12.49 14.29
N GLU A 39 15.05 12.85 13.02
CA GLU A 39 15.57 14.11 12.49
C GLU A 39 14.52 14.78 11.59
N GLU A 40 14.31 16.08 11.76
CA GLU A 40 13.62 16.89 10.76
C GLU A 40 14.58 17.12 9.59
N ILE A 41 14.15 16.73 8.38
CA ILE A 41 15.00 16.72 7.17
C ILE A 41 14.52 17.72 6.11
N GLY A 42 13.51 18.52 6.43
CA GLY A 42 12.95 19.54 5.56
C GLY A 42 11.49 19.82 5.89
N PHE A 43 10.84 20.56 5.00
CA PHE A 43 9.44 20.97 5.15
C PHE A 43 8.66 20.76 3.85
N SER A 44 7.37 20.50 3.98
CA SER A 44 6.42 20.50 2.86
C SER A 44 6.19 21.91 2.31
N VAL A 45 5.42 22.00 1.23
CA VAL A 45 4.99 23.27 0.63
C VAL A 45 4.32 24.21 1.65
N LYS A 46 3.47 23.70 2.57
CA LYS A 46 2.83 24.50 3.62
C LYS A 46 3.66 24.62 4.91
N GLY A 47 4.91 24.19 4.89
CA GLY A 47 5.82 24.34 6.03
C GLY A 47 5.60 23.31 7.15
N LEU A 48 4.92 22.19 6.87
CA LEU A 48 4.87 21.07 7.83
C LEU A 48 6.20 20.31 7.78
N PRO A 49 6.75 19.90 8.94
CA PRO A 49 8.03 19.22 8.97
C PRO A 49 7.92 17.81 8.36
N ILE A 50 9.01 17.37 7.75
CA ILE A 50 9.20 16.00 7.25
C ILE A 50 10.30 15.37 8.08
N GLU A 51 9.96 14.28 8.78
CA GLU A 51 10.92 13.56 9.62
C GLU A 51 11.52 12.33 8.92
N LYS A 52 12.75 12.03 9.31
CA LYS A 52 13.45 10.78 9.04
C LYS A 52 13.74 10.07 10.35
N ILE A 53 13.60 8.76 10.35
CA ILE A 53 13.96 7.88 11.46
C ILE A 53 15.11 6.99 11.00
N THR A 54 16.20 6.94 11.75
CA THR A 54 17.36 6.07 11.47
C THR A 54 17.59 5.10 12.64
N VAL A 55 17.82 3.83 12.33
CA VAL A 55 18.11 2.78 13.33
C VAL A 55 19.07 1.74 12.74
N GLY A 56 19.75 1.00 13.62
CA GLY A 56 20.69 -0.05 13.25
C GLY A 56 22.09 0.50 12.99
N ARG A 57 23.03 -0.42 12.77
CA ARG A 57 24.46 -0.13 12.61
C ARG A 57 25.15 -1.03 11.60
N GLY A 58 24.38 -1.86 10.90
CA GLY A 58 24.93 -2.83 9.98
C GLY A 58 25.29 -2.23 8.62
N PRO A 59 26.10 -2.95 7.83
CA PRO A 59 26.65 -2.44 6.58
C PRO A 59 25.60 -2.26 5.48
N THR A 60 24.53 -3.07 5.48
CA THR A 60 23.51 -3.03 4.43
C THR A 60 22.48 -1.93 4.73
N LYS A 61 22.29 -1.02 3.79
CA LYS A 61 21.48 0.18 3.96
C LYS A 61 20.12 0.07 3.28
N ILE A 62 19.06 0.34 4.03
CA ILE A 62 17.69 0.28 3.53
C ILE A 62 17.02 1.64 3.68
N LEU A 63 16.46 2.17 2.59
CA LEU A 63 15.61 3.36 2.60
C LEU A 63 14.15 2.95 2.41
N MET A 64 13.27 3.40 3.28
CA MET A 64 11.82 3.23 3.16
C MET A 64 11.14 4.59 3.21
N TRP A 65 10.11 4.79 2.40
CA TRP A 65 9.25 5.97 2.52
C TRP A 65 7.78 5.61 2.31
N SER A 66 6.91 6.27 3.07
CA SER A 66 5.46 6.09 3.00
C SER A 66 4.72 7.43 2.90
N GLN A 67 3.44 7.37 2.53
CA GLN A 67 2.56 8.53 2.38
C GLN A 67 3.16 9.65 1.53
N MET A 68 3.81 9.31 0.41
CA MET A 68 4.10 10.32 -0.63
C MET A 68 2.82 10.76 -1.34
N HIS A 69 1.84 9.86 -1.43
CA HIS A 69 0.44 10.21 -1.60
C HIS A 69 -0.22 10.30 -0.23
N GLY A 70 -0.79 11.46 0.08
CA GLY A 70 -1.26 11.76 1.43
C GLY A 70 -2.38 10.85 1.94
N ASN A 71 -3.25 10.37 1.04
CA ASN A 71 -4.39 9.51 1.37
C ASN A 71 -4.06 8.02 1.52
N GLU A 72 -2.78 7.64 1.45
CA GLU A 72 -2.32 6.23 1.43
C GLU A 72 -1.61 5.86 2.75
N SER A 73 -2.39 5.78 3.84
CA SER A 73 -1.87 5.67 5.22
C SER A 73 -1.56 4.26 5.70
N THR A 74 -1.99 3.22 4.96
CA THR A 74 -1.90 1.83 5.46
C THR A 74 -0.46 1.40 5.71
N THR A 75 0.43 1.75 4.80
CA THR A 75 1.84 1.39 4.91
C THR A 75 2.57 2.19 5.98
N THR A 76 2.23 3.46 6.22
CA THR A 76 2.74 4.24 7.36
C THR A 76 2.41 3.54 8.67
N LYS A 77 1.17 3.07 8.84
CA LYS A 77 0.76 2.31 10.03
C LYS A 77 1.62 1.04 10.21
N ALA A 78 1.88 0.31 9.12
CA ALA A 78 2.71 -0.90 9.15
C ALA A 78 4.20 -0.61 9.43
N VAL A 79 4.72 0.53 8.98
CA VAL A 79 6.07 1.02 9.32
C VAL A 79 6.19 1.24 10.83
N PHE A 80 5.18 1.80 11.49
CA PHE A 80 5.20 1.94 12.95
C PHE A 80 5.05 0.60 13.68
N ASP A 81 4.36 -0.39 13.11
CA ASP A 81 4.39 -1.76 13.64
C ASP A 81 5.79 -2.37 13.55
N LEU A 82 6.49 -2.14 12.43
CA LEU A 82 7.87 -2.57 12.24
C LEU A 82 8.81 -1.92 13.27
N ILE A 83 8.69 -0.60 13.48
CA ILE A 83 9.47 0.13 14.49
C ILE A 83 9.23 -0.46 15.88
N LYS A 84 7.97 -0.74 16.24
CA LYS A 84 7.63 -1.33 17.53
C LYS A 84 8.18 -2.74 17.69
N ALA A 85 8.10 -3.57 16.64
CA ALA A 85 8.67 -4.92 16.62
C ALA A 85 10.20 -4.90 16.82
N LEU A 86 10.91 -4.07 16.07
CA LEU A 86 12.36 -3.90 16.19
C LEU A 86 12.75 -3.37 17.58
N SER A 87 11.98 -2.42 18.12
CA SER A 87 12.21 -1.84 19.45
C SER A 87 11.99 -2.82 20.60
N SER A 88 11.01 -3.73 20.47
CA SER A 88 10.67 -4.68 21.53
C SER A 88 11.55 -5.93 21.55
N GLY A 89 12.50 -6.07 20.63
CA GLY A 89 13.27 -7.30 20.47
C GLY A 89 12.44 -8.46 19.91
N TYR A 90 11.43 -8.17 19.08
CA TYR A 90 10.61 -9.20 18.45
C TYR A 90 11.46 -10.11 17.56
N SER A 91 11.32 -11.44 17.72
CA SER A 91 12.07 -12.43 16.92
C SER A 91 13.59 -12.16 16.94
N ASN A 92 14.20 -12.00 15.77
CA ASN A 92 15.61 -11.71 15.49
C ASN A 92 15.89 -10.20 15.31
N ALA A 93 15.09 -9.31 15.90
CA ALA A 93 15.24 -7.84 15.78
C ALA A 93 16.67 -7.34 16.04
N ARG A 94 17.36 -7.90 17.04
CA ARG A 94 18.73 -7.49 17.37
C ARG A 94 19.69 -7.80 16.22
N ASP A 95 19.63 -9.01 15.68
CA ASP A 95 20.50 -9.47 14.61
C ASP A 95 20.22 -8.67 13.32
N LEU A 96 18.95 -8.32 13.08
CA LEU A 96 18.56 -7.42 11.99
C LEU A 96 19.20 -6.05 12.14
N LEU A 97 19.15 -5.43 13.33
CA LEU A 97 19.75 -4.12 13.58
C LEU A 97 21.29 -4.13 13.62
N GLU A 98 21.90 -5.31 13.80
CA GLU A 98 23.35 -5.52 13.67
C GLU A 98 23.78 -5.68 12.21
N SER A 99 22.89 -6.18 11.35
CA SER A 99 23.16 -6.44 9.92
C SER A 99 22.72 -5.30 9.00
N LEU A 100 21.75 -4.48 9.45
CA LEU A 100 21.13 -3.44 8.66
C LEU A 100 21.31 -2.05 9.30
N THR A 101 21.38 -1.03 8.44
CA THR A 101 21.08 0.37 8.79
C THR A 101 19.83 0.77 8.03
N ILE A 102 18.77 1.13 8.75
CA ILE A 102 17.45 1.39 8.17
C ILE A 102 17.11 2.87 8.35
N VAL A 103 16.77 3.52 7.24
CA VAL A 103 16.27 4.88 7.17
C VAL A 103 14.82 4.85 6.71
N ILE A 104 13.94 5.54 7.45
CA ILE A 104 12.50 5.56 7.21
C ILE A 104 12.04 7.02 7.14
N ILE A 105 11.33 7.40 6.07
CA ILE A 105 10.54 8.63 6.00
C ILE A 105 9.06 8.23 6.13
N PRO A 106 8.48 8.26 7.34
CA PRO A 106 7.14 7.71 7.58
C PRO A 106 6.02 8.53 6.92
N MET A 107 6.28 9.79 6.55
CA MET A 107 5.30 10.64 5.87
C MET A 107 6.01 11.67 5.01
N LEU A 108 6.12 11.39 3.71
CA LEU A 108 6.80 12.31 2.79
C LEU A 108 5.93 13.53 2.42
N ASN A 109 4.61 13.36 2.35
CA ASN A 109 3.66 14.41 1.96
C ASN A 109 2.70 14.74 3.13
N PRO A 110 3.16 15.44 4.17
CA PRO A 110 2.31 15.78 5.31
C PRO A 110 1.16 16.72 4.92
N ASP A 111 1.33 17.55 3.89
CA ASP A 111 0.28 18.43 3.37
C ASP A 111 -0.88 17.64 2.76
N GLY A 112 -0.56 16.71 1.86
CA GLY A 112 -1.54 15.82 1.26
C GLY A 112 -2.18 14.92 2.32
N ALA A 113 -1.42 14.47 3.32
CA ALA A 113 -1.94 13.65 4.40
C ALA A 113 -3.00 14.40 5.21
N MET A 114 -2.74 15.67 5.57
CA MET A 114 -3.71 16.54 6.24
C MET A 114 -4.94 16.83 5.39
N ALA A 115 -4.78 16.96 4.07
CA ALA A 115 -5.90 17.19 3.15
C ALA A 115 -6.62 15.90 2.73
N TYR A 116 -6.09 14.73 3.10
CA TYR A 116 -6.47 13.42 2.58
C TYR A 116 -6.51 13.36 1.04
N THR A 117 -5.45 13.86 0.40
CA THR A 117 -5.30 13.89 -1.06
C THR A 117 -4.10 13.08 -1.52
N ARG A 118 -4.18 12.57 -2.75
CA ARG A 118 -3.03 11.94 -3.42
C ARG A 118 -1.89 12.94 -3.66
N LEU A 119 -2.24 14.16 -4.03
CA LEU A 119 -1.32 15.21 -4.45
C LEU A 119 -0.77 15.99 -3.24
N ASN A 120 0.34 16.69 -3.40
CA ASN A 120 0.83 17.66 -2.41
C ASN A 120 0.01 18.97 -2.45
N ALA A 121 0.40 19.98 -1.66
CA ALA A 121 -0.34 21.24 -1.59
C ALA A 121 -0.33 22.09 -2.87
N ASN A 122 0.51 21.78 -3.86
CA ASN A 122 0.53 22.42 -5.17
C ASN A 122 -0.20 21.60 -6.25
N ASP A 123 -0.99 20.59 -5.86
CA ASP A 123 -1.67 19.66 -6.77
C ASP A 123 -0.69 18.88 -7.68
N ILE A 124 0.52 18.61 -7.19
CA ILE A 124 1.52 17.79 -7.89
C ILE A 124 1.56 16.38 -7.32
N ASP A 125 1.57 15.38 -8.21
CA ASP A 125 1.84 13.98 -7.84
C ASP A 125 3.36 13.84 -7.64
N LEU A 126 3.80 13.69 -6.39
CA LEU A 126 5.22 13.54 -6.06
C LEU A 126 5.84 12.30 -6.73
N ASN A 127 5.03 11.28 -7.04
CA ASN A 127 5.46 10.10 -7.78
C ASN A 127 5.44 10.33 -9.31
N ARG A 128 5.41 11.59 -9.74
CA ARG A 128 5.62 12.04 -11.12
C ARG A 128 6.62 13.21 -11.20
N ASP A 129 7.36 13.47 -10.13
CA ASP A 129 8.27 14.61 -10.00
C ASP A 129 9.73 14.19 -9.70
N ALA A 130 10.09 12.93 -9.98
CA ALA A 130 11.40 12.37 -9.61
C ALA A 130 12.59 12.97 -10.39
N GLN A 131 12.36 13.47 -11.60
CA GLN A 131 13.40 14.06 -12.45
C GLN A 131 13.55 15.56 -12.20
N ASP A 132 12.47 16.31 -12.37
CA ASP A 132 12.49 17.78 -12.26
C ASP A 132 12.59 18.25 -10.80
N ARG A 133 12.02 17.48 -9.86
CA ARG A 133 12.03 17.75 -8.41
C ARG A 133 11.56 19.18 -8.11
N THR A 134 10.46 19.55 -8.75
CA THR A 134 9.83 20.86 -8.60
C THR A 134 9.36 21.10 -7.18
N GLN A 135 8.99 20.04 -6.45
CA GLN A 135 8.42 20.13 -5.11
C GLN A 135 9.48 20.00 -4.00
N PRO A 136 9.30 20.68 -2.85
CA PRO A 136 10.21 20.54 -1.71
C PRO A 136 10.26 19.11 -1.17
N GLU A 137 9.13 18.41 -1.13
CA GLU A 137 9.05 17.00 -0.70
C GLU A 137 9.90 16.09 -1.61
N SER A 138 9.84 16.29 -2.93
CA SER A 138 10.64 15.54 -3.91
C SER A 138 12.14 15.77 -3.70
N ARG A 139 12.54 17.02 -3.42
CA ARG A 139 13.95 17.36 -3.12
C ARG A 139 14.43 16.72 -1.82
N VAL A 140 13.59 16.70 -0.79
CA VAL A 140 13.89 16.05 0.49
C VAL A 140 14.16 14.56 0.30
N LEU A 141 13.25 13.83 -0.38
CA LEU A 141 13.45 12.41 -0.66
C LEU A 141 14.73 12.16 -1.46
N ARG A 142 14.98 12.98 -2.49
CA ARG A 142 16.18 12.85 -3.32
C ARG A 142 17.47 13.08 -2.51
N SER A 143 17.50 14.09 -1.65
CA SER A 143 18.66 14.38 -0.78
C SER A 143 18.97 13.20 0.13
N VAL A 144 17.94 12.62 0.75
CA VAL A 144 18.11 11.44 1.61
C VAL A 144 18.65 10.24 0.81
N PHE A 145 18.13 9.99 -0.38
CA PHE A 145 18.63 8.92 -1.25
C PHE A 145 20.10 9.12 -1.61
N ASP A 146 20.47 10.31 -2.08
CA ASP A 146 21.84 10.62 -2.51
C ASP A 146 22.83 10.56 -1.32
N GLU A 147 22.50 11.17 -0.19
CA GLU A 147 23.36 11.22 1.00
C GLU A 147 23.50 9.85 1.68
N PHE A 148 22.42 9.09 1.76
CA PHE A 148 22.43 7.80 2.44
C PHE A 148 23.06 6.70 1.57
N SER A 149 22.87 6.79 0.24
CA SER A 149 23.29 5.79 -0.75
C SER A 149 22.80 4.38 -0.37
N PRO A 150 21.48 4.12 -0.41
CA PRO A 150 20.90 2.86 0.03
C PRO A 150 21.22 1.68 -0.92
N ASP A 151 21.34 0.49 -0.34
CA ASP A 151 21.45 -0.78 -1.08
C ASP A 151 20.07 -1.31 -1.51
N PHE A 152 19.01 -1.00 -0.75
CA PHE A 152 17.62 -1.32 -1.10
C PHE A 152 16.68 -0.16 -0.78
N CYS A 153 15.66 0.01 -1.61
CA CYS A 153 14.59 0.98 -1.45
C CYS A 153 13.23 0.29 -1.34
N PHE A 154 12.37 0.79 -0.45
CA PHE A 154 10.97 0.37 -0.34
C PHE A 154 10.06 1.58 -0.54
N ASN A 155 9.34 1.54 -1.66
CA ASN A 155 8.30 2.50 -2.00
C ASN A 155 6.96 1.99 -1.48
N LEU A 156 6.37 2.68 -0.49
CA LEU A 156 5.24 2.18 0.25
C LEU A 156 3.95 2.97 -0.06
N HIS A 157 2.98 2.29 -0.66
CA HIS A 157 1.75 2.85 -1.21
C HIS A 157 0.50 2.07 -0.78
N ASP A 158 -0.68 2.66 -1.06
CA ASP A 158 -1.96 1.96 -1.00
C ASP A 158 -2.56 1.84 -2.41
N GLN A 159 -3.29 0.76 -2.65
CA GLN A 159 -4.10 0.60 -3.85
C GLN A 159 -5.61 0.52 -3.53
N ARG A 160 -6.42 0.88 -4.52
CA ARG A 160 -7.88 0.93 -4.41
C ARG A 160 -8.49 -0.47 -4.23
N THR A 161 -9.73 -0.51 -3.77
CA THR A 161 -10.51 -1.76 -3.60
C THR A 161 -10.85 -2.48 -4.91
N ILE A 162 -10.65 -1.83 -6.06
CA ILE A 162 -11.02 -2.34 -7.38
C ILE A 162 -10.12 -3.47 -7.91
N TYR A 163 -8.99 -3.72 -7.26
CA TYR A 163 -7.97 -4.63 -7.78
C TYR A 163 -8.19 -6.09 -7.34
N SER A 164 -8.08 -7.01 -8.30
CA SER A 164 -8.01 -8.46 -8.11
C SER A 164 -6.61 -8.99 -8.44
N ALA A 165 -6.19 -10.04 -7.74
CA ALA A 165 -4.93 -10.74 -8.01
C ALA A 165 -5.08 -11.66 -9.24
N GLY A 166 -5.05 -11.07 -10.43
CA GLY A 166 -5.39 -11.75 -11.69
C GLY A 166 -6.90 -11.75 -11.96
N SER A 167 -7.34 -12.63 -12.86
CA SER A 167 -8.73 -12.72 -13.33
C SER A 167 -9.60 -13.64 -12.46
N VAL A 168 -9.45 -13.57 -11.13
CA VAL A 168 -10.12 -14.46 -10.17
C VAL A 168 -10.84 -13.64 -9.08
N PRO A 169 -11.86 -14.20 -8.40
CA PRO A 169 -12.59 -13.53 -7.32
C PRO A 169 -11.78 -13.47 -6.02
N ARG A 170 -10.53 -13.01 -6.10
CA ARG A 170 -9.65 -12.78 -4.95
C ARG A 170 -9.12 -11.36 -5.03
N PRO A 171 -9.38 -10.52 -4.00
CA PRO A 171 -8.89 -9.17 -4.02
C PRO A 171 -7.37 -9.18 -3.91
N ALA A 172 -6.72 -8.22 -4.57
CA ALA A 172 -5.30 -8.00 -4.40
C ALA A 172 -5.08 -7.30 -3.04
N THR A 173 -5.00 -8.09 -1.97
CA THR A 173 -4.74 -7.59 -0.61
C THR A 173 -3.40 -6.88 -0.55
N LEU A 174 -2.38 -7.44 -1.22
CA LEU A 174 -1.12 -6.76 -1.47
C LEU A 174 -0.74 -6.88 -2.93
N SER A 175 0.03 -5.92 -3.42
CA SER A 175 0.68 -6.05 -4.71
C SER A 175 2.10 -5.53 -4.69
N PHE A 176 2.93 -6.11 -5.54
CA PHE A 176 4.36 -5.83 -5.58
C PHE A 176 4.82 -5.49 -6.98
N LEU A 177 5.91 -4.73 -7.07
CA LEU A 177 6.60 -4.47 -8.32
C LEU A 177 8.09 -4.24 -8.05
N SER A 178 8.95 -4.85 -8.87
CA SER A 178 10.33 -4.42 -9.06
C SER A 178 10.30 -3.47 -10.27
N PRO A 179 10.39 -2.14 -10.07
CA PRO A 179 10.16 -1.14 -11.11
C PRO A 179 11.05 -1.35 -12.33
N ALA A 180 10.68 -0.77 -13.47
CA ALA A 180 11.47 -0.92 -14.68
C ALA A 180 12.69 0.01 -14.62
N ALA A 181 13.85 -0.49 -15.04
CA ALA A 181 15.06 0.33 -15.11
C ALA A 181 15.13 1.20 -16.37
N ASP A 182 14.36 0.86 -17.41
CA ASP A 182 14.31 1.56 -18.69
C ASP A 182 13.02 1.22 -19.45
N SER A 183 12.81 1.87 -20.59
CA SER A 183 11.63 1.66 -21.46
C SER A 183 11.52 0.26 -22.04
N ASN A 184 12.63 -0.49 -22.12
CA ASN A 184 12.66 -1.88 -22.60
C ASN A 184 12.33 -2.87 -21.48
N ARG A 185 12.16 -2.38 -20.24
CA ARG A 185 11.94 -3.20 -19.04
C ARG A 185 13.08 -4.20 -18.86
N THR A 186 14.31 -3.77 -19.10
CA THR A 186 15.49 -4.64 -18.95
C THR A 186 15.55 -5.23 -17.53
N VAL A 187 15.81 -6.53 -17.43
CA VAL A 187 16.10 -7.21 -16.15
C VAL A 187 17.58 -6.99 -15.83
N THR A 188 17.89 -5.84 -15.23
CA THR A 188 19.24 -5.57 -14.71
C THR A 188 19.50 -6.38 -13.45
N GLU A 189 20.77 -6.52 -13.04
CA GLU A 189 21.13 -7.23 -11.80
C GLU A 189 20.38 -6.67 -10.58
N ASN A 190 20.26 -5.34 -10.50
CA ASN A 190 19.57 -4.68 -9.39
C ASN A 190 18.04 -4.87 -9.46
N ARG A 191 17.46 -4.95 -10.66
CA ARG A 191 16.05 -5.25 -10.82
C ARG A 191 15.75 -6.70 -10.44
N LEU A 192 16.65 -7.61 -10.82
CA LEU A 192 16.58 -9.03 -10.48
C LEU A 192 16.63 -9.25 -8.95
N LYS A 193 17.49 -8.51 -8.22
CA LYS A 193 17.48 -8.51 -6.74
C LYS A 193 16.10 -8.16 -6.16
N GLY A 194 15.45 -7.12 -6.70
CA GLY A 194 14.09 -6.74 -6.31
C GLY A 194 13.05 -7.81 -6.65
N MET A 195 13.14 -8.42 -7.84
CA MET A 195 12.26 -9.52 -8.25
C MET A 195 12.40 -10.75 -7.34
N ASN A 196 13.64 -11.12 -7.01
CA ASN A 196 13.93 -12.25 -6.13
C ASN A 196 13.38 -12.01 -4.72
N LEU A 197 13.58 -10.81 -4.19
CA LEU A 197 13.04 -10.44 -2.87
C LEU A 197 11.51 -10.51 -2.86
N ILE A 198 10.84 -9.98 -3.89
CA ILE A 198 9.38 -10.04 -4.03
C ILE A 198 8.88 -11.48 -4.13
N ALA A 199 9.56 -12.34 -4.91
CA ALA A 199 9.17 -13.74 -5.03
C ALA A 199 9.25 -14.46 -3.68
N THR A 200 10.29 -14.21 -2.89
CA THR A 200 10.43 -14.77 -1.54
C THR A 200 9.35 -14.27 -0.59
N ILE A 201 9.06 -12.95 -0.60
CA ILE A 201 7.95 -12.37 0.18
C ILE A 201 6.62 -13.00 -0.23
N ASN A 202 6.38 -13.14 -1.54
CA ASN A 202 5.16 -13.76 -2.05
C ASN A 202 5.02 -15.20 -1.54
N ASN A 203 6.06 -16.02 -1.61
CA ASN A 203 6.02 -17.41 -1.11
C ASN A 203 5.59 -17.48 0.36
N GLU A 204 6.12 -16.59 1.20
CA GLU A 204 5.73 -16.48 2.61
C GLU A 204 4.27 -16.05 2.77
N LEU A 205 3.83 -15.03 2.03
CA LEU A 205 2.47 -14.52 2.11
C LEU A 205 1.42 -15.47 1.53
N GLN A 206 1.77 -16.32 0.57
CA GLN A 206 0.86 -17.34 0.05
C GLN A 206 0.42 -18.33 1.15
N LEU A 207 1.24 -18.51 2.20
CA LEU A 207 0.87 -19.32 3.37
C LEU A 207 -0.22 -18.65 4.24
N LEU A 208 -0.34 -17.32 4.16
CA LEU A 208 -1.22 -16.52 5.02
C LEU A 208 -2.46 -16.01 4.29
N ILE A 209 -2.32 -15.59 3.03
CA ILE A 209 -3.36 -15.01 2.17
C ILE A 209 -3.28 -15.57 0.74
N PRO A 210 -3.51 -16.89 0.57
CA PRO A 210 -3.30 -17.58 -0.71
C PRO A 210 -4.10 -16.96 -1.86
N GLY A 211 -3.40 -16.65 -2.96
CA GLY A 211 -3.94 -16.04 -4.18
C GLY A 211 -4.48 -14.62 -4.01
N GLN A 212 -4.08 -13.89 -2.97
CA GLN A 212 -4.43 -12.47 -2.78
C GLN A 212 -3.23 -11.53 -2.97
N ILE A 213 -2.15 -12.05 -3.58
CA ILE A 213 -0.95 -11.29 -3.93
C ILE A 213 -0.94 -11.06 -5.43
N GLY A 214 -0.83 -9.80 -5.82
CA GLY A 214 -0.75 -9.38 -7.21
C GLY A 214 0.58 -8.74 -7.58
N ARG A 215 0.81 -8.59 -8.87
CA ARG A 215 1.91 -7.82 -9.45
C ARG A 215 1.37 -6.54 -10.08
N TYR A 216 1.99 -5.40 -9.79
CA TYR A 216 1.62 -4.14 -10.44
C TYR A 216 2.22 -4.07 -11.85
N ASP A 217 1.61 -3.28 -12.73
CA ASP A 217 2.11 -3.05 -14.09
C ASP A 217 3.50 -2.39 -14.04
N ASP A 218 4.41 -2.89 -14.89
CA ASP A 218 5.82 -2.44 -14.94
C ASP A 218 6.08 -1.50 -16.13
N ALA A 219 5.07 -0.77 -16.59
CA ALA A 219 5.27 0.28 -17.58
C ALA A 219 6.21 1.37 -17.04
N PHE A 220 7.34 1.52 -17.72
CA PHE A 220 8.37 2.46 -17.33
C PHE A 220 7.93 3.91 -17.45
N ASN A 221 8.22 4.68 -16.39
CA ASN A 221 8.13 6.13 -16.40
C ASN A 221 9.22 6.71 -15.50
N ALA A 222 10.26 7.30 -16.09
CA ALA A 222 11.37 7.91 -15.35
C ALA A 222 10.96 8.97 -14.32
N ASN A 223 9.75 9.54 -14.42
CA ASN A 223 9.22 10.50 -13.45
C ASN A 223 8.63 9.83 -12.19
N CYS A 224 8.37 8.52 -12.22
CA CYS A 224 8.05 7.72 -11.04
C CYS A 224 9.32 7.54 -10.19
N VAL A 225 9.20 7.72 -8.88
CA VAL A 225 10.34 7.61 -7.96
C VAL A 225 10.94 6.21 -7.97
N GLY A 226 10.08 5.17 -8.01
CA GLY A 226 10.53 3.78 -8.06
C GLY A 226 11.38 3.47 -9.29
N ASP A 227 10.91 3.88 -10.48
CA ASP A 227 11.66 3.72 -11.73
C ASP A 227 12.95 4.56 -11.70
N ALA A 228 12.89 5.81 -11.20
CA ALA A 228 14.05 6.68 -11.10
C ALA A 228 15.17 6.11 -10.22
N PHE A 229 14.84 5.54 -9.06
CA PHE A 229 15.85 4.91 -8.18
C PHE A 229 16.36 3.59 -8.78
N GLN A 230 15.51 2.85 -9.48
CA GLN A 230 15.92 1.66 -10.23
C GLN A 230 16.88 2.01 -11.38
N MET A 231 16.64 3.11 -12.11
CA MET A 231 17.53 3.67 -13.13
C MET A 231 18.89 4.06 -12.57
N LEU A 232 18.91 4.59 -11.33
CA LEU A 232 20.14 4.93 -10.61
C LEU A 232 20.88 3.70 -10.05
N GLY A 233 20.36 2.49 -10.29
CA GLY A 233 21.01 1.25 -9.92
C GLY A 233 20.70 0.77 -8.51
N THR A 234 19.70 1.31 -7.82
CA THR A 234 19.30 0.79 -6.50
C THR A 234 18.08 -0.14 -6.64
N PRO A 235 18.18 -1.41 -6.22
CA PRO A 235 17.02 -2.31 -6.10
C PRO A 235 15.88 -1.63 -5.34
N THR A 236 14.75 -1.41 -6.02
CA THR A 236 13.58 -0.75 -5.44
C THR A 236 12.38 -1.69 -5.45
N ILE A 237 11.66 -1.76 -4.33
CA ILE A 237 10.50 -2.62 -4.16
C ILE A 237 9.30 -1.73 -3.91
N LEU A 238 8.32 -1.80 -4.80
CA LEU A 238 7.00 -1.22 -4.56
C LEU A 238 6.16 -2.20 -3.76
N ILE A 239 5.53 -1.71 -2.68
CA ILE A 239 4.48 -2.41 -1.94
C ILE A 239 3.21 -1.58 -2.00
N GLU A 240 2.14 -2.17 -2.53
CA GLU A 240 0.81 -1.59 -2.66
C GLU A 240 -0.15 -2.27 -1.69
N ALA A 241 -0.62 -1.54 -0.67
CA ALA A 241 -1.58 -2.01 0.31
C ALA A 241 -3.01 -1.95 -0.23
N GLY A 242 -3.54 -3.10 -0.64
CA GLY A 242 -4.88 -3.23 -1.21
C GLY A 242 -5.92 -3.72 -0.21
N HIS A 243 -7.00 -4.32 -0.72
CA HIS A 243 -8.15 -4.71 0.11
C HIS A 243 -8.11 -6.16 0.52
N PHE A 244 -8.18 -6.39 1.83
CA PHE A 244 -8.61 -7.66 2.38
C PHE A 244 -10.13 -7.64 2.55
N GLN A 245 -10.80 -8.76 2.28
CA GLN A 245 -12.26 -8.88 2.35
C GLN A 245 -12.86 -8.30 3.67
N GLY A 246 -13.68 -7.26 3.53
CA GLY A 246 -14.36 -6.59 4.65
C GLY A 246 -13.46 -5.64 5.48
N ASP A 247 -12.23 -5.37 5.03
CA ASP A 247 -11.24 -4.54 5.71
C ASP A 247 -11.13 -3.14 5.07
N TYR A 248 -12.21 -2.36 5.14
CA TYR A 248 -12.23 -1.00 4.60
C TYR A 248 -11.34 -0.03 5.38
N GLU A 249 -11.10 -0.30 6.67
CA GLU A 249 -10.17 0.44 7.53
C GLU A 249 -8.69 0.03 7.34
N ARG A 250 -8.43 -1.00 6.52
CA ARG A 250 -7.08 -1.49 6.18
C ARG A 250 -6.28 -1.97 7.40
N GLU A 251 -6.94 -2.53 8.42
CA GLU A 251 -6.29 -3.03 9.63
C GLU A 251 -5.75 -4.46 9.47
N LYS A 252 -6.40 -5.29 8.65
CA LYS A 252 -5.89 -6.61 8.27
C LYS A 252 -4.81 -6.49 7.19
N THR A 253 -5.00 -5.64 6.18
CA THR A 253 -3.98 -5.37 5.16
C THR A 253 -2.67 -4.89 5.81
N ARG A 254 -2.75 -3.96 6.78
CA ARG A 254 -1.60 -3.46 7.55
C ARG A 254 -0.73 -4.59 8.13
N LYS A 255 -1.34 -5.63 8.69
CA LYS A 255 -0.62 -6.82 9.21
C LYS A 255 0.23 -7.48 8.14
N TYR A 256 -0.31 -7.64 6.94
CA TYR A 256 0.40 -8.29 5.84
C TYR A 256 1.50 -7.41 5.25
N VAL A 257 1.31 -6.07 5.23
CA VAL A 257 2.41 -5.13 4.92
C VAL A 257 3.54 -5.29 5.92
N PHE A 258 3.24 -5.31 7.23
CA PHE A 258 4.26 -5.57 8.26
C PHE A 258 4.99 -6.90 8.03
N LYS A 259 4.26 -8.00 7.80
CA LYS A 259 4.86 -9.32 7.52
C LYS A 259 5.75 -9.29 6.28
N SER A 260 5.37 -8.54 5.25
CA SER A 260 6.17 -8.35 4.03
C SER A 260 7.48 -7.61 4.33
N LEU A 261 7.39 -6.50 5.05
CA LEU A 261 8.56 -5.71 5.45
C LEU A 261 9.50 -6.54 6.33
N TRP A 262 8.97 -7.24 7.34
CA TRP A 262 9.76 -8.10 8.22
C TRP A 262 10.50 -9.18 7.43
N LYS A 263 9.79 -9.90 6.56
CA LYS A 263 10.40 -10.93 5.72
C LYS A 263 11.45 -10.35 4.77
N ALA A 264 11.20 -9.15 4.24
CA ALA A 264 12.16 -8.46 3.40
C ALA A 264 13.46 -8.13 4.16
N LEU A 265 13.36 -7.62 5.40
CA LEU A 265 14.52 -7.35 6.24
C LEU A 265 15.32 -8.62 6.53
N GLU A 266 14.65 -9.73 6.87
CA GLU A 266 15.31 -11.02 7.11
C GLU A 266 16.09 -11.50 5.90
N CYS A 267 15.46 -11.45 4.71
CA CYS A 267 16.13 -11.88 3.49
C CYS A 267 17.31 -10.97 3.14
N VAL A 268 17.16 -9.65 3.23
CA VAL A 268 18.27 -8.72 2.95
C VAL A 268 19.42 -8.84 3.96
N ALA A 269 19.13 -9.18 5.21
CA ALA A 269 20.13 -9.31 6.26
C ALA A 269 20.91 -10.63 6.21
N PHE A 270 20.22 -11.75 5.95
CA PHE A 270 20.75 -13.08 6.24
C PHE A 270 20.79 -14.04 5.04
N ASP A 271 19.98 -13.80 4.01
CA ASP A 271 19.87 -14.69 2.87
C ASP A 271 20.58 -14.08 1.65
N PRO A 272 21.56 -14.75 1.04
CA PRO A 272 22.01 -14.35 -0.29
C PRO A 272 20.83 -14.51 -1.25
N LEU A 273 20.43 -13.41 -1.92
CA LEU A 273 19.35 -13.39 -2.92
C LEU A 273 19.76 -14.11 -4.24
N ASP A 274 20.53 -15.19 -4.13
CA ASP A 274 21.26 -15.90 -5.19
C ASP A 274 20.42 -16.93 -5.96
N PHE A 275 19.10 -16.94 -5.76
CA PHE A 275 18.21 -17.87 -6.45
C PHE A 275 17.59 -17.22 -7.69
N ASP A 276 17.52 -17.96 -8.81
CA ASP A 276 16.77 -17.59 -10.01
C ASP A 276 15.26 -17.65 -9.74
N HIS A 277 14.73 -16.61 -9.09
CA HIS A 277 13.32 -16.44 -8.82
C HIS A 277 12.62 -15.54 -9.84
N GLU A 278 13.25 -15.18 -10.96
CA GLU A 278 12.62 -14.38 -12.01
C GLU A 278 11.30 -15.03 -12.47
N LYS A 279 11.32 -16.35 -12.68
CA LYS A 279 10.12 -17.12 -13.05
C LYS A 279 9.05 -17.08 -11.96
N ALA A 280 9.44 -17.15 -10.69
CA ALA A 280 8.51 -17.10 -9.56
C ALA A 280 7.89 -15.70 -9.43
N TYR A 281 8.66 -14.64 -9.68
CA TYR A 281 8.18 -13.26 -9.74
C TYR A 281 7.19 -13.06 -10.90
N ILE A 282 7.53 -13.52 -12.10
CA ILE A 282 6.66 -13.44 -13.29
C ILE A 282 5.37 -14.24 -13.10
N ALA A 283 5.40 -15.33 -12.33
CA ALA A 283 4.23 -16.15 -12.03
C ALA A 283 3.23 -15.46 -11.07
N ILE A 284 3.61 -14.37 -10.40
CA ILE A 284 2.67 -13.57 -9.59
C ILE A 284 1.66 -12.93 -10.55
N PRO A 285 0.34 -13.15 -10.35
CA PRO A 285 -0.65 -12.66 -11.29
C PRO A 285 -0.67 -11.13 -11.33
N GLU A 286 -0.67 -10.56 -12.52
CA GLU A 286 -0.86 -9.12 -12.67
C GLU A 286 -2.24 -8.68 -12.19
N ASN A 287 -2.28 -7.53 -11.52
CA ASN A 287 -3.52 -6.94 -11.05
C ASN A 287 -4.49 -6.68 -12.20
N LYS A 288 -5.77 -7.01 -11.98
CA LYS A 288 -6.88 -6.61 -12.84
C LYS A 288 -7.86 -5.72 -12.07
N LYS A 289 -8.63 -4.91 -12.77
CA LYS A 289 -9.62 -3.98 -12.17
C LYS A 289 -11.02 -4.59 -12.24
N TYR A 290 -11.20 -5.75 -11.60
CA TYR A 290 -12.43 -6.53 -11.69
C TYR A 290 -13.31 -6.48 -10.43
N PHE A 291 -12.88 -5.79 -9.36
CA PHE A 291 -13.72 -5.64 -8.17
C PHE A 291 -14.54 -4.36 -8.19
N PHE A 292 -15.79 -4.50 -7.74
CA PHE A 292 -16.62 -3.45 -7.20
C PHE A 292 -16.70 -3.57 -5.68
N ASP A 293 -16.98 -2.46 -4.99
CA ASP A 293 -17.28 -2.50 -3.55
C ASP A 293 -18.60 -3.22 -3.31
N ILE A 294 -19.59 -3.00 -4.18
CA ILE A 294 -20.84 -3.75 -4.23
C ILE A 294 -21.19 -4.08 -5.68
N LEU A 295 -21.53 -5.33 -5.94
CA LEU A 295 -22.09 -5.80 -7.21
C LEU A 295 -23.54 -6.21 -7.00
N VAL A 296 -24.47 -5.59 -7.71
CA VAL A 296 -25.90 -5.94 -7.66
C VAL A 296 -26.28 -6.63 -8.96
N LEU A 297 -26.53 -7.93 -8.90
CA LEU A 297 -26.96 -8.74 -10.04
C LEU A 297 -28.47 -8.63 -10.25
N ASN A 298 -28.92 -8.83 -11.49
CA ASN A 298 -30.34 -8.78 -11.87
C ASN A 298 -31.05 -7.51 -11.41
N ALA A 299 -30.37 -6.36 -11.49
CA ALA A 299 -30.79 -5.11 -10.85
C ALA A 299 -32.11 -4.55 -11.42
N HIS A 300 -32.52 -4.98 -12.63
CA HIS A 300 -33.81 -4.69 -13.25
C HIS A 300 -35.03 -5.09 -12.38
N HIS A 301 -34.89 -6.07 -11.47
CA HIS A 301 -35.96 -6.41 -10.51
C HIS A 301 -36.29 -5.29 -9.51
N LEU A 302 -35.35 -4.34 -9.30
CA LEU A 302 -35.52 -3.23 -8.36
C LEU A 302 -35.48 -1.86 -9.03
N ILE A 303 -34.84 -1.75 -10.19
CA ILE A 303 -34.57 -0.49 -10.88
C ILE A 303 -35.13 -0.59 -12.30
N LYS A 304 -36.31 0.00 -12.53
CA LYS A 304 -37.02 -0.10 -13.82
C LYS A 304 -36.25 0.43 -15.04
N LYS A 305 -35.21 1.23 -14.82
CA LYS A 305 -34.38 1.83 -15.88
C LYS A 305 -33.19 0.94 -16.29
N ILE A 306 -33.01 -0.21 -15.65
CA ILE A 306 -31.94 -1.16 -15.98
C ILE A 306 -32.52 -2.28 -16.86
N ASP A 307 -31.77 -2.67 -17.88
CA ASP A 307 -32.18 -3.71 -18.82
C ASP A 307 -32.21 -5.10 -18.15
N THR A 308 -33.06 -5.98 -18.67
CA THR A 308 -33.18 -7.35 -18.17
C THR A 308 -31.85 -8.09 -18.24
N GLY A 309 -31.40 -8.64 -17.11
CA GLY A 309 -30.12 -9.35 -17.00
C GLY A 309 -28.92 -8.47 -16.66
N ASP A 310 -29.06 -7.14 -16.69
CA ASP A 310 -27.97 -6.25 -16.31
C ASP A 310 -27.76 -6.19 -14.79
N ALA A 311 -26.49 -5.96 -14.45
CA ALA A 311 -25.97 -5.73 -13.13
C ALA A 311 -25.53 -4.26 -12.92
N LEU A 312 -25.38 -3.89 -11.65
CA LEU A 312 -24.94 -2.58 -11.20
C LEU A 312 -23.66 -2.72 -10.38
N GLY A 313 -22.58 -2.11 -10.85
CA GLY A 313 -21.30 -2.02 -10.14
C GLY A 313 -21.21 -0.71 -9.38
N ILE A 314 -21.04 -0.80 -8.06
CA ILE A 314 -20.97 0.36 -7.15
C ILE A 314 -19.58 0.41 -6.52
N LEU A 315 -18.99 1.60 -6.52
CA LEU A 315 -17.75 1.89 -5.82
C LEU A 315 -17.98 2.91 -4.71
N TYR A 316 -17.09 2.91 -3.72
CA TYR A 316 -17.00 3.93 -2.71
C TYR A 316 -15.98 5.00 -3.11
N LYS A 317 -16.39 6.26 -2.96
CA LYS A 317 -15.49 7.40 -2.89
C LYS A 317 -15.19 7.68 -1.42
N GLU A 318 -13.90 7.79 -1.10
CA GLU A 318 -13.43 8.17 0.23
C GLU A 318 -13.50 9.69 0.37
N LEU A 319 -14.15 10.16 1.43
CA LEU A 319 -14.35 11.58 1.73
C LEU A 319 -13.91 11.86 3.16
N LEU A 320 -12.99 12.79 3.35
CA LEU A 320 -12.65 13.30 4.68
C LEU A 320 -13.82 14.15 5.21
N GLN A 321 -14.36 13.78 6.38
CA GLN A 321 -15.37 14.55 7.11
C GLN A 321 -14.97 14.65 8.57
N GLY A 322 -14.60 15.85 9.02
CA GLY A 322 -13.98 16.02 10.34
C GLY A 322 -12.66 15.28 10.39
N ASP A 323 -12.54 14.31 11.30
CA ASP A 323 -11.32 13.53 11.57
C ASP A 323 -11.46 12.05 11.13
N ALA A 324 -12.39 11.78 10.20
CA ALA A 324 -12.69 10.42 9.75
C ALA A 324 -12.96 10.35 8.23
N ILE A 325 -12.71 9.18 7.65
CA ILE A 325 -13.00 8.89 6.24
C ILE A 325 -14.38 8.25 6.12
N HIS A 326 -15.21 8.86 5.30
CA HIS A 326 -16.53 8.37 4.97
C HIS A 326 -16.56 7.81 3.56
N PHE A 327 -17.01 6.56 3.43
CA PHE A 327 -17.21 5.89 2.15
C PHE A 327 -18.57 6.25 1.55
N SER A 328 -18.57 7.14 0.56
CA SER A 328 -19.77 7.54 -0.18
C SER A 328 -19.94 6.68 -1.44
N PRO A 329 -21.02 5.89 -1.56
CA PRO A 329 -21.21 5.05 -2.73
C PRO A 329 -21.61 5.86 -3.97
N PHE A 330 -21.18 5.41 -5.13
CA PHE A 330 -21.67 5.87 -6.43
C PHE A 330 -21.73 4.71 -7.43
N VAL A 331 -22.63 4.82 -8.40
CA VAL A 331 -22.72 3.86 -9.51
C VAL A 331 -21.54 4.10 -10.45
N ASP A 332 -20.64 3.13 -10.57
CA ASP A 332 -19.52 3.19 -11.50
C ASP A 332 -19.92 2.67 -12.88
N ARG A 333 -20.63 1.53 -12.93
CA ARG A 333 -20.98 0.87 -14.19
C ARG A 333 -22.32 0.13 -14.13
N THR A 334 -22.99 0.06 -15.28
CA THR A 334 -24.15 -0.80 -15.56
C THR A 334 -23.85 -1.67 -16.79
N GLY A 335 -24.48 -2.83 -16.88
CA GLY A 335 -24.34 -3.78 -17.99
C GLY A 335 -24.29 -5.22 -17.50
N THR A 336 -23.92 -6.19 -18.34
CA THR A 336 -23.85 -7.61 -17.92
C THR A 336 -22.83 -7.85 -16.80
N LEU A 337 -21.74 -7.08 -16.80
CA LEU A 337 -20.63 -7.16 -15.83
C LEU A 337 -20.05 -8.59 -15.66
N ASP A 338 -20.09 -9.39 -16.72
CA ASP A 338 -19.50 -10.72 -16.73
C ASP A 338 -18.00 -10.66 -16.42
N GLY A 339 -17.55 -11.52 -15.51
CA GLY A 339 -16.15 -11.58 -15.06
C GLY A 339 -15.75 -10.51 -14.03
N TYR A 340 -16.68 -9.64 -13.61
CA TYR A 340 -16.48 -8.76 -12.46
C TYR A 340 -16.95 -9.43 -11.17
N PHE A 341 -16.44 -8.93 -10.04
CA PHE A 341 -16.69 -9.44 -8.70
C PHE A 341 -17.09 -8.28 -7.78
N GLY A 342 -17.90 -8.55 -6.76
CA GLY A 342 -18.19 -7.60 -5.69
C GLY A 342 -17.53 -8.03 -4.39
N HIS A 343 -16.97 -7.09 -3.62
CA HIS A 343 -16.65 -7.35 -2.21
C HIS A 343 -17.92 -7.73 -1.45
N LEU A 344 -19.04 -7.10 -1.77
CA LEU A 344 -20.38 -7.60 -1.46
C LEU A 344 -21.14 -7.82 -2.76
N THR A 345 -21.91 -8.92 -2.83
CA THR A 345 -22.76 -9.21 -4.00
C THR A 345 -24.19 -9.45 -3.53
N TYR A 346 -25.15 -8.81 -4.20
CA TYR A 346 -26.58 -9.00 -3.97
C TYR A 346 -27.25 -9.40 -5.28
N ASP A 347 -28.02 -10.49 -5.29
CA ASP A 347 -28.78 -10.93 -6.45
C ASP A 347 -30.26 -10.56 -6.30
N CYS A 348 -30.72 -9.58 -7.07
CA CYS A 348 -32.09 -9.09 -6.96
C CYS A 348 -33.15 -10.06 -7.48
N ALA A 349 -32.76 -11.19 -8.08
CA ALA A 349 -33.69 -12.30 -8.34
C ALA A 349 -34.07 -13.06 -7.04
N LYS A 350 -33.32 -12.84 -5.95
CA LYS A 350 -33.54 -13.47 -4.64
C LYS A 350 -34.18 -12.48 -3.65
N PRO A 351 -35.37 -12.77 -3.11
CA PRO A 351 -36.06 -11.87 -2.18
C PRO A 351 -35.24 -11.49 -0.93
N GLU A 352 -34.41 -12.39 -0.41
CA GLU A 352 -33.55 -12.16 0.75
C GLU A 352 -32.48 -11.09 0.49
N ASP A 353 -31.84 -11.13 -0.67
CA ASP A 353 -30.81 -10.15 -1.07
C ASP A 353 -31.43 -8.78 -1.31
N VAL A 354 -32.66 -8.74 -1.84
CA VAL A 354 -33.44 -7.49 -1.97
C VAL A 354 -33.68 -6.85 -0.59
N ILE A 355 -34.05 -7.64 0.42
CA ILE A 355 -34.28 -7.14 1.78
C ILE A 355 -32.97 -6.59 2.37
N LEU A 356 -31.86 -7.34 2.23
CA LEU A 356 -30.55 -6.89 2.71
C LEU A 356 -30.09 -5.61 2.03
N LEU A 357 -30.25 -5.51 0.71
CA LEU A 357 -29.88 -4.32 -0.06
C LEU A 357 -30.72 -3.11 0.34
N LYS A 358 -32.01 -3.29 0.59
CA LYS A 358 -32.91 -2.22 1.08
C LYS A 358 -32.54 -1.73 2.47
N ASN A 359 -32.04 -2.61 3.33
CA ASN A 359 -31.56 -2.26 4.67
C ASN A 359 -30.16 -1.65 4.68
N HIS A 360 -29.45 -1.65 3.54
CA HIS A 360 -28.16 -0.99 3.40
C HIS A 360 -28.35 0.50 3.12
N ASP A 361 -28.65 1.29 4.16
CA ASP A 361 -29.09 2.70 4.09
C ASP A 361 -28.44 3.57 3.00
N ARG A 362 -27.10 3.53 2.87
CA ARG A 362 -26.38 4.36 1.88
C ARG A 362 -26.65 3.92 0.43
N ILE A 363 -26.78 2.62 0.20
CA ILE A 363 -27.01 2.04 -1.12
C ILE A 363 -28.48 2.15 -1.49
N ALA A 364 -29.37 1.92 -0.52
CA ALA A 364 -30.79 2.16 -0.66
C ALA A 364 -31.10 3.60 -1.14
N LYS A 365 -30.44 4.60 -0.54
CA LYS A 365 -30.56 6.02 -0.96
C LYS A 365 -30.01 6.28 -2.36
N LEU A 366 -28.92 5.61 -2.74
CA LEU A 366 -28.31 5.77 -4.08
C LEU A 366 -29.19 5.19 -5.18
N ILE A 367 -29.75 4.00 -4.93
CA ILE A 367 -30.49 3.23 -5.94
C ILE A 367 -31.92 3.76 -6.15
N ASN A 368 -32.46 4.51 -5.19
CA ASN A 368 -33.81 5.08 -5.21
C ASN A 368 -34.86 4.11 -5.75
N PHE A 369 -35.20 3.10 -4.93
CA PHE A 369 -36.17 2.06 -5.28
C PHE A 369 -37.49 2.70 -5.76
N SER A 370 -37.81 2.53 -7.05
CA SER A 370 -38.93 3.21 -7.74
C SER A 370 -40.09 2.28 -8.11
#